data_AF-A0A2V6INY6-F1
#
_entry.id   AF-A0A2V6INY6-F1
#
_cell.length_a   1.000
_cell.length_b   1.000
_cell.length_c   1.000
_cell.angle_alpha   90.00
_cell.angle_beta   90.00
_cell.angle_gamma   90.00
#
_symmetry.space_group_name_H-M   'P 1'
#
loop_
_entity.id
_entity.type
_entity.pdbx_description
1 polymer ?
#
loop_
_entity_poly.entity_id
_entity_poly.type
_entity_poly.pdbx_seq_one_letter_code
_entity_poly.pdbx_strand_id
1 'polypeptide(L)'
;MVKVVTRAELQSCGAWKRAFQNRCKNHRYYEIVEETLEGDFEHHYLLLEDQAATIRAIQPVFLVRQNLVEGVPGKIRSVVDVIRKILPRFLTVRVLMVGFAAGTGDLGACGEKDESWVAQALQASLRTYARQSSASLVVLKDFPANYRSALETFPSNGYARIPSMPMTRLALHYENWDEYFRTLSKAT
;
A
#
# COMPACT_ATOMS: atom_id res chain seq x y z
N MET A 1 -15.13 -10.97 7.54
CA MET A 1 -14.11 -11.16 8.60
C MET A 1 -12.75 -10.78 8.06
N VAL A 2 -11.83 -10.30 8.91
CA VAL A 2 -10.44 -10.01 8.51
C VAL A 2 -9.49 -10.85 9.35
N LYS A 3 -8.57 -11.56 8.70
CA LYS A 3 -7.51 -12.34 9.33
C LYS A 3 -6.16 -11.79 8.89
N VAL A 4 -5.23 -11.71 9.83
CA VAL A 4 -3.82 -11.42 9.55
C VAL A 4 -3.15 -12.76 9.33
N VAL A 5 -2.51 -12.94 8.18
CA VAL A 5 -1.83 -14.19 7.82
C VAL A 5 -0.43 -13.88 7.29
N THR A 6 0.44 -14.87 7.40
CA THR A 6 1.79 -14.91 6.85
C THR A 6 1.78 -15.46 5.44
N ARG A 7 2.88 -15.28 4.71
CA ARG A 7 3.03 -15.88 3.38
C ARG A 7 2.93 -17.40 3.39
N ALA A 8 3.49 -18.05 4.41
CA ALA A 8 3.44 -19.50 4.56
C ALA A 8 1.98 -20.02 4.58
N GLU A 9 1.09 -19.30 5.27
CA GLU A 9 -0.34 -19.61 5.33
C GLU A 9 -1.07 -19.36 3.99
N LEU A 10 -0.51 -18.52 3.12
CA LEU A 10 -1.08 -18.23 1.79
C LEU A 10 -0.63 -19.18 0.68
N GLN A 11 0.42 -19.99 0.88
CA GLN A 11 0.99 -20.83 -0.18
C GLN A 11 -0.03 -21.77 -0.85
N SER A 12 -0.99 -22.29 -0.09
CA SER A 12 -2.08 -23.15 -0.58
C SER A 12 -3.37 -22.40 -0.88
N CYS A 13 -3.41 -21.08 -0.67
CA CYS A 13 -4.61 -20.26 -0.85
C CYS A 13 -4.82 -19.87 -2.32
N GLY A 14 -5.79 -20.51 -2.99
CA GLY A 14 -6.13 -20.18 -4.38
C GLY A 14 -6.56 -18.71 -4.58
N ALA A 15 -7.11 -18.06 -3.55
CA ALA A 15 -7.46 -16.65 -3.60
C ALA A 15 -6.23 -15.74 -3.69
N TRP A 16 -5.07 -16.15 -3.18
CA TRP A 16 -3.85 -15.36 -3.31
C TRP A 16 -3.41 -15.22 -4.77
N LYS A 17 -3.51 -16.29 -5.55
CA LYS A 17 -3.21 -16.25 -6.99
C LYS A 17 -4.16 -15.36 -7.79
N ARG A 18 -5.41 -15.22 -7.34
CA ARG A 18 -6.43 -14.36 -7.95
C ARG A 18 -6.27 -12.88 -7.56
N ALA A 19 -5.82 -12.61 -6.34
CA ALA A 19 -5.49 -11.26 -5.91
C ALA A 19 -4.46 -10.66 -6.88
N PHE A 20 -4.75 -9.46 -7.37
CA PHE A 20 -3.88 -8.73 -8.31
C PHE A 20 -3.62 -9.43 -9.66
N GLN A 21 -4.40 -10.45 -10.06
CA GLN A 21 -4.15 -11.23 -11.28
C GLN A 21 -4.06 -10.38 -12.56
N ASN A 22 -4.84 -9.29 -12.63
CA ASN A 22 -4.89 -8.36 -13.77
C ASN A 22 -4.03 -7.10 -13.54
N ARG A 23 -3.09 -7.14 -12.59
CA ARG A 23 -2.20 -6.00 -12.27
C ARG A 23 -0.77 -6.34 -12.66
N CYS A 24 0.01 -5.31 -12.99
CA CYS A 24 1.45 -5.45 -13.26
C CYS A 24 2.21 -6.04 -12.05
N LYS A 25 1.76 -5.69 -10.84
CA LYS A 25 2.29 -6.18 -9.56
C LYS A 25 1.35 -7.24 -8.99
N ASN A 26 1.44 -8.46 -9.53
CA ASN A 26 0.59 -9.58 -9.09
C ASN A 26 1.08 -10.21 -7.77
N HIS A 27 0.46 -11.29 -7.32
CA HIS A 27 0.85 -11.99 -6.08
C HIS A 27 2.35 -12.32 -5.99
N ARG A 28 2.98 -12.81 -7.08
CA ARG A 28 4.41 -13.15 -7.10
C ARG A 28 5.30 -11.95 -6.84
N TYR A 29 4.87 -10.76 -7.27
CA TYR A 29 5.60 -9.52 -6.99
C TYR A 29 5.73 -9.29 -5.48
N TYR A 30 4.64 -9.43 -4.74
CA TYR A 30 4.65 -9.23 -3.29
C TYR A 30 5.44 -10.31 -2.55
N GLU A 31 5.43 -11.54 -3.04
CA GLU A 31 6.29 -12.61 -2.52
C GLU A 31 7.78 -12.28 -2.67
N ILE A 32 8.19 -11.78 -3.85
CA ILE A 32 9.57 -11.34 -4.10
C ILE A 32 9.92 -10.15 -3.20
N VAL A 33 9.01 -9.19 -3.05
CA VAL A 33 9.24 -8.04 -2.16
C VAL A 33 9.48 -8.49 -0.72
N GLU A 34 8.67 -9.41 -0.20
CA GLU A 34 8.87 -9.97 1.15
C GLU A 34 10.21 -10.72 1.28
N GLU A 35 10.66 -11.43 0.23
CA GLU A 35 11.96 -12.13 0.22
C GLU A 35 13.16 -11.19 0.15
N THR A 36 13.00 -10.02 -0.48
CA THR A 36 14.13 -9.13 -0.84
C THR A 36 14.21 -7.87 0.00
N LEU A 37 13.10 -7.42 0.57
CA LEU A 37 13.04 -6.21 1.37
C LEU A 37 13.38 -6.55 2.84
N GLU A 38 14.66 -6.76 3.09
CA GLU A 38 15.20 -7.08 4.41
C GLU A 38 15.23 -5.85 5.36
N GLY A 39 15.44 -6.10 6.66
CA GLY A 39 15.59 -5.07 7.69
C GLY A 39 14.34 -4.91 8.57
N ASP A 40 13.94 -3.67 8.81
CA ASP A 40 12.85 -3.31 9.74
C ASP A 40 11.43 -3.48 9.14
N PHE A 41 11.29 -4.22 8.03
CA PHE A 41 10.01 -4.46 7.36
C PHE A 41 9.39 -5.77 7.83
N GLU A 42 8.22 -5.69 8.48
CA GLU A 42 7.48 -6.87 8.92
C GLU A 42 6.25 -7.08 8.02
N HIS A 43 6.41 -7.96 7.04
CA HIS A 43 5.40 -8.27 6.03
C HIS A 43 4.31 -9.20 6.55
N HIS A 44 3.05 -8.83 6.27
CA HIS A 44 1.87 -9.62 6.57
C HIS A 44 0.82 -9.43 5.46
N TYR A 45 -0.24 -10.23 5.51
CA TYR A 45 -1.35 -10.14 4.57
C TYR A 45 -2.66 -10.08 5.33
N LEU A 46 -3.56 -9.20 4.90
CA LEU A 46 -4.93 -9.16 5.37
C LEU A 46 -5.79 -10.00 4.45
N LEU A 47 -6.23 -11.15 4.94
CA LEU A 47 -7.21 -12.00 4.27
C LEU A 47 -8.61 -11.52 4.64
N LEU A 48 -9.37 -11.09 3.62
CA LEU A 48 -10.68 -10.46 3.75
C LEU A 48 -11.76 -11.41 3.24
N GLU A 49 -12.61 -11.87 4.16
CA GLU A 49 -13.74 -12.76 3.89
C GLU A 49 -15.07 -12.01 4.00
N ASP A 50 -16.03 -12.34 3.15
CA ASP A 50 -17.41 -11.87 3.30
C ASP A 50 -18.21 -12.69 4.34
N GLN A 51 -19.51 -12.41 4.46
CA GLN A 51 -20.39 -13.11 5.41
C GLN A 51 -20.59 -14.59 5.06
N ALA A 52 -20.37 -14.98 3.81
CA ALA A 52 -20.44 -16.36 3.34
C ALA A 52 -19.08 -17.08 3.45
N ALA A 53 -18.12 -16.51 4.20
CA ALA A 53 -16.75 -17.01 4.32
C ALA A 53 -15.99 -17.12 2.99
N THR A 54 -16.44 -16.40 1.95
CA THR A 54 -15.73 -16.34 0.68
C THR A 54 -14.60 -15.32 0.78
N ILE A 55 -13.38 -15.72 0.44
CA ILE A 55 -12.24 -14.80 0.37
C ILE A 55 -12.43 -13.88 -0.85
N ARG A 56 -12.62 -12.59 -0.58
CA ARG A 56 -12.84 -11.54 -1.59
C ARG A 56 -11.59 -10.72 -1.86
N ALA A 57 -10.66 -10.70 -0.93
CA ALA A 57 -9.38 -10.04 -1.14
C ALA A 57 -8.28 -10.57 -0.22
N ILE A 58 -7.05 -10.37 -0.68
CA ILE A 58 -5.85 -10.53 0.12
C ILE A 58 -5.01 -9.28 -0.10
N GLN A 59 -4.90 -8.45 0.94
CA GLN A 59 -4.20 -7.17 0.87
C GLN A 59 -2.85 -7.28 1.59
N PRO A 60 -1.72 -7.14 0.88
CA PRO A 60 -0.40 -7.03 1.48
C PRO A 60 -0.33 -5.79 2.37
N VAL A 61 0.28 -5.95 3.54
CA VAL A 61 0.55 -4.89 4.50
C VAL A 61 1.93 -5.12 5.09
N PHE A 62 2.57 -4.06 5.56
CA PHE A 62 3.83 -4.20 6.26
C PHE A 62 3.95 -3.16 7.37
N LEU A 63 4.64 -3.54 8.45
CA LEU A 63 4.97 -2.62 9.53
C LEU A 63 6.42 -2.17 9.34
N VAL A 64 6.66 -0.88 9.51
CA VAL A 64 8.00 -0.29 9.42
C VAL A 64 8.15 0.81 10.45
N ARG A 65 9.36 0.99 11.00
CA ARG A 65 9.68 2.16 11.83
C ARG A 65 10.16 3.29 10.95
N GLN A 66 9.38 4.37 10.88
CA GLN A 66 9.75 5.54 10.09
C GLN A 66 10.15 6.71 10.98
N ASN A 67 11.17 7.43 10.50
CA ASN A 67 11.66 8.64 11.11
C ASN A 67 10.91 9.84 10.49
N LEU A 68 9.93 10.39 11.21
CA LEU A 68 9.08 11.47 10.67
C LEU A 68 9.82 12.81 10.49
N VAL A 69 11.09 12.91 10.89
CA VAL A 69 11.87 14.16 10.86
C VAL A 69 12.23 14.59 9.44
N GLU A 70 12.29 13.65 8.51
CA GLU A 70 12.59 13.93 7.09
C GLU A 70 11.53 14.82 6.42
N GLY A 71 10.30 14.84 6.94
CA GLY A 71 9.20 15.68 6.44
C GLY A 71 8.97 16.98 7.21
N VAL A 72 9.78 17.28 8.23
CA VAL A 72 9.55 18.43 9.13
C VAL A 72 10.16 19.72 8.54
N PRO A 73 9.38 20.82 8.40
CA PRO A 73 9.90 22.10 7.94
C PRO A 73 11.10 22.59 8.77
N GLY A 74 12.08 23.21 8.11
CA GLY A 74 13.42 23.47 8.67
C GLY A 74 13.49 24.17 10.03
N LYS A 75 12.53 25.03 10.39
CA LYS A 75 12.49 25.71 11.70
C LYS A 75 12.10 24.77 12.87
N ILE A 76 11.33 23.73 12.60
CA ILE A 76 10.89 22.76 13.61
C ILE A 76 11.94 21.66 13.78
N ARG A 77 12.75 21.40 12.74
CA ARG A 77 13.81 20.39 12.73
C ARG A 77 14.88 20.63 13.81
N SER A 78 15.30 21.88 14.05
CA SER A 78 16.30 22.20 15.07
C SER A 78 15.84 21.90 16.50
N VAL A 79 14.55 22.12 16.80
CA VAL A 79 13.94 21.77 18.10
C VAL A 79 13.86 20.26 18.27
N VAL A 80 13.49 19.55 17.20
CA VAL A 80 13.43 18.09 17.17
C VAL A 80 14.81 17.46 17.43
N ASP A 81 15.87 18.02 16.85
CA ASP A 81 17.24 17.52 17.01
C ASP A 81 17.74 17.69 18.46
N VAL A 82 17.35 18.75 19.15
CA VAL A 82 17.65 18.95 20.58
C VAL A 82 16.95 17.89 21.44
N ILE A 83 15.67 17.62 21.17
CA ILE A 83 14.91 16.60 21.91
C ILE A 83 15.50 15.20 21.68
N ARG A 84 16.00 14.91 20.47
CA ARG A 84 16.64 13.62 20.16
C ARG A 84 17.94 13.33 20.90
N LYS A 85 18.68 14.36 21.34
CA LYS A 85 19.86 14.15 22.19
C LYS A 85 19.48 13.53 23.54
N ILE A 86 18.26 13.76 24.00
CA ILE A 86 17.72 13.24 25.26
C ILE A 86 16.89 11.96 25.00
N LEU A 87 16.17 11.92 23.88
CA LEU A 87 15.25 10.82 23.54
C LEU A 87 15.50 10.37 22.10
N PRO A 88 16.48 9.48 21.85
CA PRO A 88 16.95 9.15 20.49
C PRO A 88 15.87 8.51 19.59
N ARG A 89 14.78 8.00 20.16
CA ARG A 89 13.62 7.46 19.42
C ARG A 89 12.48 8.47 19.22
N PHE A 90 12.68 9.74 19.58
CA PHE A 90 11.68 10.79 19.37
C PHE A 90 11.35 10.91 17.87
N LEU A 91 10.05 10.89 17.55
CA LEU A 91 9.51 10.86 16.17
C LEU A 91 9.87 9.62 15.33
N THR A 92 10.37 8.55 15.94
CA THR A 92 10.43 7.23 15.31
C THR A 92 9.13 6.49 15.61
N VAL A 93 8.21 6.45 14.65
CA VAL A 93 6.90 5.83 14.82
C VAL A 93 6.82 4.53 14.05
N ARG A 94 6.10 3.56 14.61
CA ARG A 94 5.74 2.34 13.88
C ARG A 94 4.53 2.63 13.01
N VAL A 95 4.68 2.42 11.72
CA VAL A 95 3.67 2.72 10.69
C VAL A 95 3.19 1.41 10.10
N LEU A 96 1.87 1.25 10.00
CA LEU A 96 1.22 0.22 9.21
C LEU A 96 1.03 0.76 7.80
N MET A 97 1.73 0.18 6.84
CA MET A 97 1.64 0.54 5.43
C MET A 97 0.77 -0.48 4.71
N VAL A 98 -0.17 0.01 3.91
CA VAL A 98 -1.09 -0.83 3.13
C VAL A 98 -0.67 -0.83 1.67
N GLY A 99 -0.51 -2.02 1.10
CA GLY A 99 -0.08 -2.21 -0.27
C GLY A 99 1.44 -2.21 -0.38
N PHE A 100 1.96 -1.29 -1.19
CA PHE A 100 3.31 -1.41 -1.72
C PHE A 100 4.28 -0.37 -1.15
N ALA A 101 5.52 -0.77 -0.89
CA ALA A 101 6.54 0.09 -0.28
C ALA A 101 7.07 1.20 -1.20
N ALA A 102 7.21 0.94 -2.51
CA ALA A 102 8.01 1.79 -3.39
C ALA A 102 7.34 2.11 -4.75
N GLY A 103 6.17 2.76 -4.75
CA GLY A 103 5.47 3.21 -5.96
C GLY A 103 3.97 2.94 -5.86
N THR A 104 3.29 2.83 -7.00
CA THR A 104 1.82 2.71 -7.05
C THR A 104 1.30 1.45 -6.33
N GLY A 105 0.35 1.63 -5.41
CA GLY A 105 -0.40 0.56 -4.76
C GLY A 105 -1.67 0.19 -5.52
N ASP A 106 -2.13 -1.05 -5.34
CA ASP A 106 -3.41 -1.56 -5.85
C ASP A 106 -4.20 -2.22 -4.70
N LEU A 107 -5.52 -2.34 -4.88
CA LEU A 107 -6.36 -3.14 -3.99
C LEU A 107 -6.28 -4.62 -4.35
N GLY A 108 -6.07 -5.48 -3.36
CA GLY A 108 -5.91 -6.93 -3.49
C GLY A 108 -7.20 -7.71 -3.75
N ALA A 109 -8.13 -7.09 -4.47
CA ALA A 109 -9.41 -7.67 -4.86
C ALA A 109 -9.21 -8.95 -5.69
N CYS A 110 -9.98 -10.00 -5.36
CA CYS A 110 -10.02 -11.25 -6.13
C CYS A 110 -10.96 -11.14 -7.35
N GLY A 111 -12.00 -10.30 -7.26
CA GLY A 111 -12.91 -9.97 -8.35
C GLY A 111 -12.83 -8.49 -8.74
N GLU A 112 -13.03 -8.17 -10.02
CA GLU A 112 -12.94 -6.79 -10.53
C GLU A 112 -13.95 -5.84 -9.88
N LYS A 113 -15.11 -6.36 -9.47
CA LYS A 113 -16.19 -5.59 -8.83
C LYS A 113 -16.03 -5.47 -7.31
N ASP A 114 -14.96 -6.03 -6.75
CA ASP A 114 -14.80 -6.10 -5.28
C ASP A 114 -14.11 -4.88 -4.70
N GLU A 115 -13.56 -3.97 -5.52
CA GLU A 115 -12.74 -2.84 -5.05
C GLU A 115 -13.41 -2.01 -3.93
N SER A 116 -14.66 -1.59 -4.11
CA SER A 116 -15.39 -0.84 -3.08
C SER A 116 -15.63 -1.65 -1.81
N TRP A 117 -15.93 -2.94 -1.95
CA TRP A 117 -16.10 -3.83 -0.79
C TRP A 117 -14.77 -4.00 -0.04
N VAL A 118 -13.67 -4.17 -0.76
CA VAL A 118 -12.32 -4.29 -0.18
C VAL A 118 -11.94 -3.02 0.55
N ALA A 119 -12.17 -1.86 -0.04
CA ALA A 119 -11.92 -0.57 0.59
C ALA A 119 -12.69 -0.41 1.91
N GLN A 120 -13.98 -0.77 1.93
CA GLN A 120 -14.80 -0.76 3.15
C GLN A 120 -14.28 -1.74 4.20
N ALA A 121 -13.92 -2.96 3.80
CA ALA A 121 -13.39 -3.98 4.70
C ALA A 121 -12.03 -3.56 5.31
N LEU A 122 -11.17 -2.93 4.51
CA LEU A 122 -9.91 -2.33 4.97
C LEU A 122 -10.18 -1.18 5.94
N GLN A 123 -11.05 -0.23 5.58
CA GLN A 123 -11.42 0.88 6.44
C GLN A 123 -11.90 0.43 7.83
N ALA A 124 -12.71 -0.64 7.88
CA ALA A 124 -13.26 -1.19 9.11
C ALA A 124 -12.22 -1.94 9.98
N SER A 125 -11.17 -2.49 9.38
CA SER A 125 -10.23 -3.39 10.08
C SER A 125 -8.87 -2.78 10.40
N LEU A 126 -8.38 -1.85 9.57
CA LEU A 126 -7.01 -1.32 9.66
C LEU A 126 -6.71 -0.67 11.00
N ARG A 127 -7.67 0.06 11.59
CA ARG A 127 -7.48 0.69 12.91
C ARG A 127 -7.26 -0.35 14.01
N THR A 128 -8.00 -1.45 13.97
CA THR A 128 -7.87 -2.55 14.93
C THR A 128 -6.52 -3.23 14.76
N TYR A 129 -6.14 -3.55 13.53
CA TYR A 129 -4.85 -4.19 13.25
C TYR A 129 -3.66 -3.30 13.62
N ALA A 130 -3.75 -1.99 13.36
CA ALA A 130 -2.74 -1.03 13.78
C ALA A 130 -2.55 -1.02 15.30
N ARG A 131 -3.64 -1.03 16.08
CA ARG A 131 -3.57 -1.09 17.55
C ARG A 131 -2.96 -2.39 18.05
N GLN A 132 -3.37 -3.53 17.48
CA GLN A 132 -2.80 -4.84 17.83
C GLN A 132 -1.29 -4.92 17.54
N SER A 133 -0.87 -4.24 16.47
CA SER A 133 0.53 -4.23 16.02
C SER A 133 1.36 -3.09 16.61
N SER A 134 0.81 -2.32 17.57
CA SER A 134 1.43 -1.12 18.15
C SER A 134 1.89 -0.07 17.11
N ALA A 135 1.17 0.02 15.98
CA ALA A 135 1.38 1.03 14.96
C ALA A 135 0.57 2.29 15.30
N SER A 136 1.25 3.44 15.32
CA SER A 136 0.64 4.73 15.65
C SER A 136 0.08 5.46 14.44
N LEU A 137 0.39 4.99 13.23
CA LEU A 137 -0.05 5.57 11.97
C LEU A 137 -0.39 4.47 10.97
N VAL A 138 -1.47 4.67 10.20
CA VAL A 138 -1.83 3.84 9.05
C VAL A 138 -1.69 4.66 7.78
N VAL A 139 -1.01 4.13 6.78
CA VAL A 139 -0.76 4.82 5.51
C VAL A 139 -1.16 3.92 4.35
N LEU A 140 -2.06 4.44 3.50
CA LEU A 140 -2.33 3.91 2.17
C LEU A 140 -1.51 4.75 1.19
N LYS A 141 -0.28 4.30 0.91
CA LYS A 141 0.67 5.09 0.12
C LYS A 141 0.44 4.86 -1.37
N ASP A 142 0.42 5.95 -2.14
CA ASP A 142 0.46 5.96 -3.61
C ASP A 142 -0.64 5.14 -4.31
N PHE A 143 -1.90 5.32 -3.89
CA PHE A 143 -3.05 4.78 -4.63
C PHE A 143 -3.43 5.70 -5.81
N PRO A 144 -3.53 5.18 -7.03
CA PRO A 144 -3.82 5.97 -8.21
C PRO A 144 -5.26 6.51 -8.22
N ALA A 145 -5.50 7.56 -9.02
CA ALA A 145 -6.74 8.33 -9.00
C ALA A 145 -8.01 7.52 -9.32
N ASN A 146 -7.89 6.39 -10.01
CA ASN A 146 -9.01 5.48 -10.29
C ASN A 146 -9.60 4.86 -9.01
N TYR A 147 -8.83 4.75 -7.92
CA TYR A 147 -9.34 4.28 -6.63
C TYR A 147 -10.04 5.36 -5.79
N ARG A 148 -10.14 6.61 -6.28
CA ARG A 148 -10.74 7.70 -5.51
C ARG A 148 -12.17 7.41 -5.07
N SER A 149 -12.98 6.81 -5.95
CA SER A 149 -14.36 6.44 -5.62
C SER A 149 -14.40 5.32 -4.58
N ALA A 150 -13.62 4.25 -4.75
CA ALA A 150 -13.56 3.16 -3.78
C ALA A 150 -13.07 3.62 -2.39
N LEU A 151 -12.12 4.56 -2.33
CA LEU A 151 -11.51 5.07 -1.09
C LEU A 151 -12.19 6.33 -0.54
N GLU A 152 -13.31 6.78 -1.12
CA GLU A 152 -13.92 8.08 -0.80
C GLU A 152 -14.39 8.19 0.65
N THR A 153 -14.69 7.06 1.30
CA THR A 153 -15.16 7.02 2.68
C THR A 153 -14.03 7.15 3.69
N PHE A 154 -12.76 6.95 3.32
CA PHE A 154 -11.64 6.97 4.28
C PHE A 154 -11.58 8.25 5.12
N PRO A 155 -11.76 9.46 4.56
CA PRO A 155 -11.76 10.70 5.34
C PRO A 155 -12.79 10.77 6.46
N SER A 156 -13.97 10.17 6.30
CA SER A 156 -14.99 10.17 7.36
C SER A 156 -14.62 9.24 8.53
N ASN A 157 -13.56 8.44 8.40
CA ASN A 157 -13.06 7.54 9.45
C ASN A 157 -11.64 7.91 9.92
N GLY A 158 -11.29 9.21 9.88
CA GLY A 158 -10.06 9.74 10.48
C GLY A 158 -8.82 9.64 9.60
N TYR A 159 -8.96 9.31 8.31
CA TYR A 159 -7.86 9.40 7.35
C TYR A 159 -7.80 10.79 6.72
N ALA A 160 -6.62 11.21 6.29
CA ALA A 160 -6.46 12.42 5.48
C ALA A 160 -5.89 12.03 4.11
N ARG A 161 -6.45 12.62 3.05
CA ARG A 161 -5.90 12.46 1.70
C ARG A 161 -4.81 13.50 1.48
N ILE A 162 -3.60 13.04 1.23
CA ILE A 162 -2.45 13.90 0.93
C ILE A 162 -2.04 13.63 -0.52
N PRO A 163 -1.91 14.65 -1.38
CA PRO A 163 -1.39 14.46 -2.73
C PRO A 163 0.08 13.98 -2.67
N SER A 164 0.40 12.95 -3.46
CA SER A 164 1.77 12.44 -3.60
C SER A 164 2.54 13.19 -4.69
N MET A 165 3.78 12.78 -4.94
CA MET A 165 4.59 13.28 -6.06
C MET A 165 3.83 13.13 -7.39
N PRO A 166 3.93 14.10 -8.30
CA PRO A 166 3.27 14.00 -9.60
C PRO A 166 3.78 12.77 -10.36
N MET A 167 2.85 11.92 -10.77
CA MET A 167 3.15 10.74 -11.56
C MET A 167 3.03 11.10 -13.04
N THR A 168 4.12 10.94 -13.78
CA THR A 168 4.10 11.08 -15.24
C THR A 168 3.61 9.77 -15.85
N ARG A 169 2.63 9.85 -16.74
CA ARG A 169 2.14 8.70 -17.50
C ARG A 169 2.41 8.93 -18.98
N LEU A 170 2.98 7.93 -19.63
CA LEU A 170 3.09 7.89 -21.08
C LEU A 170 2.04 6.94 -21.61
N ALA A 171 1.11 7.45 -22.40
CA ALA A 171 0.11 6.64 -23.07
C ALA A 171 0.72 6.01 -24.32
N LEU A 172 0.79 4.68 -24.36
CA LEU A 172 1.34 3.93 -25.49
C LEU A 172 0.17 3.29 -26.27
N HIS A 173 -0.50 4.10 -27.08
CA HIS A 173 -1.63 3.67 -27.92
C HIS A 173 -1.16 3.28 -29.32
N TYR A 174 -0.15 2.41 -29.39
CA TYR A 174 0.46 1.99 -30.65
C TYR A 174 0.22 0.50 -30.83
N GLU A 175 -0.18 0.10 -32.04
CA GLU A 175 -0.42 -1.31 -32.36
C GLU A 175 0.89 -2.09 -32.43
N ASN A 176 1.98 -1.43 -32.79
CA ASN A 176 3.30 -2.04 -32.94
C ASN A 176 4.43 -1.01 -32.79
N TRP A 177 5.66 -1.54 -32.75
CA TRP A 177 6.87 -0.74 -32.63
C TRP A 177 7.06 0.24 -33.78
N ASP A 178 6.76 -0.15 -35.02
CA ASP A 178 6.97 0.70 -36.20
C ASP A 178 6.10 1.96 -36.14
N GLU A 179 4.84 1.81 -35.73
CA GLU A 179 3.92 2.93 -35.51
C GLU A 179 4.45 3.86 -34.41
N TYR A 180 4.88 3.30 -33.28
CA TYR A 180 5.50 4.07 -32.20
C TYR A 180 6.71 4.87 -32.70
N PHE A 181 7.66 4.22 -33.39
CA PHE A 181 8.87 4.86 -33.91
C PHE A 181 8.57 5.99 -34.90
N ARG A 182 7.51 5.87 -35.73
CA ARG A 182 7.09 6.95 -36.64
C ARG A 182 6.60 8.19 -35.90
N THR A 183 6.10 8.04 -34.68
CA THR A 183 5.64 9.18 -33.87
C THR A 183 6.75 9.86 -33.07
N LEU A 184 7.95 9.27 -33.04
CA LEU A 184 9.10 9.88 -32.39
C LEU A 184 9.61 11.07 -33.23
N SER A 185 9.92 12.17 -32.54
CA SER A 185 10.51 13.33 -33.19
C SER A 185 11.96 13.04 -33.64
N LYS A 186 12.48 13.78 -34.62
CA LYS A 186 13.89 13.68 -35.09
C LYS A 186 14.96 13.86 -33.99
N ALA A 187 14.58 14.32 -32.80
CA ALA A 187 15.48 14.58 -31.67
C ALA A 187 15.43 13.52 -30.56
N THR A 188 14.64 12.44 -30.75
CA THR A 188 14.59 11.29 -29.83
C THR A 188 15.55 10.21 -30.30
#